data_AF-A0A3D0Q9V1-F1
#
_entry.id   AF-A0A3D0Q9V1-F1
#
_cell.length_a   1.000
_cell.length_b   1.000
_cell.length_c   1.000
_cell.angle_alpha   90.00
_cell.angle_beta   90.00
_cell.angle_gamma   90.00
#
_symmetry.space_group_name_H-M   'P 1'
#
loop_
_entity.id
_entity.type
_entity.pdbx_description
1 polymer ?
#
loop_
_entity_poly.entity_id
_entity_poly.type
_entity_poly.pdbx_seq_one_letter_code
_entity_poly.pdbx_strand_id
1 'polypeptide(L)'
;MKRRLDSLVDKGCWISHDRIYAFVSAEHGITEVGYHGLQPVSKNSRILVHASGVLSFSVRVDNKEYMLQTSDVDWQPTRIESGTLLPDGVCSLIMAASGRALVVRCTSSAKLTQALCVRLAKESPFTAVHGERTWSPFRAEGGKVVARFRDQIMLQKWIRQTGPYAGDFLIPEPVRKKIFSTPKRSGLAVRGDLRPEFQDTDFALYDAECVIAFGGKGCSIFETAEAWIFEQTLQPGEATEFTIWCSDQAEAAVAEREGPRERPTLCRLALPGFPYLEEFATTVPGLVESCIVRDYGIPRACPGRYYWIWAWDSLVTMVEALRWGDRSNALKTVSFIEQHRDEAGRIPARWTRSLLPLDTPSPGGIEFLQAALVYEAFLETRDDNYLRQSLPSFIARFEASEQQLLSEGLVKGEGFYPDLLSAFGRSEKSAVCMEVGSWYAFCRILENIARQIDDDKLEERA
;
A
#
# COMPACT_ATOMS: atom_id res chain seq x y z
N MET A 1 1.34 0.09 -22.68
CA MET A 1 0.38 0.54 -23.70
C MET A 1 0.30 2.06 -23.61
N LYS A 2 0.26 2.76 -24.75
CA LYS A 2 0.10 4.22 -24.75
C LYS A 2 -1.27 4.63 -24.20
N ARG A 3 -1.28 5.66 -23.35
CA ARG A 3 -2.44 6.18 -22.63
C ARG A 3 -2.43 7.69 -22.70
N ARG A 4 -3.60 8.24 -22.96
CA ARG A 4 -3.86 9.68 -22.93
C ARG A 4 -4.37 10.09 -21.56
N LEU A 5 -3.48 10.56 -20.68
CA LEU A 5 -3.83 10.93 -19.31
C LEU A 5 -4.87 12.05 -19.25
N ASP A 6 -4.85 12.97 -20.22
CA ASP A 6 -5.83 14.06 -20.36
C ASP A 6 -7.27 13.58 -20.61
N SER A 7 -7.44 12.34 -21.06
CA SER A 7 -8.75 11.71 -21.27
C SER A 7 -9.31 10.97 -20.04
N LEU A 8 -8.49 10.81 -18.99
CA LEU A 8 -8.90 10.16 -17.75
C LEU A 8 -9.67 11.16 -16.87
N VAL A 9 -10.59 10.64 -16.04
CA VAL A 9 -11.40 11.44 -15.09
C VAL A 9 -10.52 12.30 -14.19
N ASP A 10 -9.46 11.73 -13.65
CA ASP A 10 -8.52 12.41 -12.75
C ASP A 10 -7.42 13.17 -13.49
N LYS A 11 -7.43 13.17 -14.83
CA LYS A 11 -6.40 13.76 -15.70
C LYS A 11 -4.96 13.38 -15.32
N GLY A 12 -4.77 12.13 -14.93
CA GLY A 12 -3.49 11.65 -14.42
C GLY A 12 -3.51 10.16 -14.10
N CYS A 13 -2.39 9.67 -13.59
CA CYS A 13 -2.25 8.26 -13.18
C CYS A 13 -1.38 8.12 -11.93
N TRP A 14 -1.57 7.01 -11.22
CA TRP A 14 -0.71 6.61 -10.12
C TRP A 14 0.43 5.74 -10.62
N ILE A 15 1.64 6.03 -10.16
CA ILE A 15 2.75 5.08 -10.12
C ILE A 15 3.07 4.78 -8.67
N SER A 16 3.25 3.51 -8.34
CA SER A 16 3.56 3.10 -6.99
C SER A 16 4.44 1.89 -6.97
N HIS A 17 5.21 1.81 -5.90
CA HIS A 17 6.04 0.67 -5.56
C HIS A 17 6.04 0.51 -4.03
N ASP A 18 6.71 -0.53 -3.53
CA ASP A 18 6.91 -0.87 -2.12
C ASP A 18 6.63 0.29 -1.15
N ARG A 19 7.48 1.32 -1.01
CA ARG A 19 7.24 2.38 -0.02
C ARG A 19 6.86 3.73 -0.58
N ILE A 20 6.89 3.92 -1.89
CA ILE A 20 6.70 5.24 -2.49
C ILE A 20 5.66 5.20 -3.59
N TYR A 21 4.94 6.30 -3.72
CA TYR A 21 4.00 6.49 -4.80
C TYR A 21 4.03 7.93 -5.29
N ALA A 22 3.57 8.14 -6.51
CA ALA A 22 3.39 9.45 -7.09
C ALA A 22 2.13 9.50 -7.94
N PHE A 23 1.46 10.66 -7.94
CA PHE A 23 0.42 10.98 -8.91
C PHE A 23 1.01 11.85 -10.01
N VAL A 24 1.00 11.33 -11.24
CA VAL A 24 1.44 12.06 -12.43
C VAL A 24 0.22 12.66 -13.10
N SER A 25 0.16 13.99 -13.12
CA SER A 25 -0.83 14.77 -13.84
C SER A 25 -0.41 14.92 -15.30
N ALA A 26 -1.39 14.96 -16.21
CA ALA A 26 -1.18 15.23 -17.63
C ALA A 26 -0.56 16.61 -17.92
N GLU A 27 -0.80 17.59 -17.05
CA GLU A 27 -0.47 19.01 -17.30
C GLU A 27 0.70 19.52 -16.43
N HIS A 28 0.88 18.96 -15.24
CA HIS A 28 1.72 19.55 -14.20
C HIS A 28 2.90 18.68 -13.76
N GLY A 29 3.17 17.57 -14.46
CA GLY A 29 4.17 16.60 -14.02
C GLY A 29 3.68 15.86 -12.78
N ILE A 30 4.45 15.86 -11.69
CA ILE A 30 4.07 15.15 -10.46
C ILE A 30 3.40 16.11 -9.50
N THR A 31 2.16 15.87 -9.12
CA THR A 31 1.38 16.76 -8.23
C THR A 31 1.22 16.21 -6.81
N GLU A 32 1.52 14.92 -6.62
CA GLU A 32 1.57 14.31 -5.30
C GLU A 32 2.71 13.29 -5.25
N VAL A 33 3.46 13.32 -4.16
CA VAL A 33 4.39 12.26 -3.76
C VAL A 33 3.98 11.81 -2.37
N GLY A 34 3.93 10.50 -2.19
CA GLY A 34 3.73 9.92 -0.87
C GLY A 34 4.69 8.79 -0.56
N TYR A 35 4.90 8.60 0.74
CA TYR A 35 5.81 7.62 1.30
C TYR A 35 5.10 6.85 2.41
N HIS A 36 5.40 5.55 2.50
CA HIS A 36 4.88 4.61 3.49
C HIS A 36 6.02 4.14 4.38
N GLY A 37 6.37 5.00 5.33
CA GLY A 37 7.43 4.78 6.31
C GLY A 37 6.90 4.25 7.63
N LEU A 38 7.51 4.69 8.74
CA LEU A 38 7.06 4.37 10.10
C LEU A 38 5.85 5.18 10.56
N GLN A 39 5.52 6.26 9.85
CA GLN A 39 4.32 7.03 10.10
C GLN A 39 3.08 6.15 9.91
N PRO A 40 1.98 6.51 10.57
CA PRO A 40 0.69 5.93 10.25
C PRO A 40 0.36 6.03 8.77
N VAL A 41 -0.35 5.05 8.20
CA VAL A 41 -0.66 5.10 6.76
C VAL A 41 -1.92 5.95 6.49
N SER A 42 -2.43 5.95 5.26
CA SER A 42 -3.52 6.83 4.78
C SER A 42 -3.04 8.28 4.58
N LYS A 43 -3.68 9.28 5.19
CA LYS A 43 -3.41 10.71 4.94
C LYS A 43 -1.97 11.12 5.23
N ASN A 44 -1.35 10.49 6.22
CA ASN A 44 0.04 10.71 6.62
C ASN A 44 1.03 10.17 5.58
N SER A 45 0.62 9.30 4.66
CA SER A 45 1.52 8.90 3.57
C SER A 45 1.79 10.02 2.57
N ARG A 46 0.90 11.01 2.45
CA ARG A 46 1.06 12.15 1.53
C ARG A 46 2.14 13.06 2.08
N ILE A 47 3.30 13.16 1.43
CA ILE A 47 4.41 13.98 1.94
C ILE A 47 4.55 15.29 1.17
N LEU A 48 4.33 15.27 -0.15
CA LEU A 48 4.38 16.46 -0.98
C LEU A 48 3.10 16.54 -1.81
N VAL A 49 2.44 17.70 -1.81
CA VAL A 49 1.22 17.96 -2.58
C VAL A 49 1.26 19.39 -3.08
N HIS A 50 1.09 19.59 -4.39
CA HIS A 50 0.97 20.92 -4.97
C HIS A 50 0.14 20.87 -6.24
N ALA A 51 -0.92 21.68 -6.32
CA ALA A 51 -1.90 21.61 -7.41
C ALA A 51 -1.28 21.88 -8.78
N SER A 52 -0.32 22.82 -8.85
CA SER A 52 0.41 23.17 -10.08
C SER A 52 1.67 22.34 -10.31
N GLY A 53 1.85 21.25 -9.54
CA GLY A 53 3.01 20.36 -9.64
C GLY A 53 3.95 20.52 -8.44
N VAL A 54 4.23 19.41 -7.77
CA VAL A 54 5.35 19.24 -6.83
C VAL A 54 6.66 19.23 -7.60
N LEU A 55 6.71 18.42 -8.67
CA LEU A 55 7.82 18.40 -9.62
C LEU A 55 7.32 18.71 -11.03
N SER A 56 7.94 19.69 -11.67
CA SER A 56 7.80 19.92 -13.11
C SER A 56 9.12 19.71 -13.83
N PHE A 57 9.04 19.29 -15.09
CA PHE A 57 10.18 18.87 -15.88
C PHE A 57 10.24 19.65 -17.18
N SER A 58 11.42 20.13 -17.52
CA SER A 58 11.67 20.82 -18.77
C SER A 58 13.08 20.52 -19.27
N VAL A 59 13.31 20.76 -20.55
CA VAL A 59 14.63 20.75 -21.15
C VAL A 59 14.95 22.14 -21.66
N ARG A 60 16.14 22.64 -21.34
CA ARG A 60 16.67 23.86 -21.93
C ARG A 60 17.51 23.52 -23.16
N VAL A 61 17.16 24.10 -24.30
CA VAL A 61 17.87 24.01 -25.57
C VAL A 61 18.17 25.44 -26.02
N ASP A 62 19.43 25.80 -26.23
CA ASP A 62 19.86 27.15 -26.66
C ASP A 62 19.20 28.29 -25.84
N ASN A 63 19.21 28.18 -24.51
CA ASN A 63 18.57 29.10 -23.56
C ASN A 63 17.04 29.20 -23.63
N LYS A 64 16.38 28.42 -24.49
CA LYS A 64 14.92 28.30 -24.52
C LYS A 64 14.48 27.05 -23.77
N GLU A 65 13.42 27.19 -22.99
CA GLU A 65 12.89 26.12 -22.16
C GLU A 65 11.68 25.44 -22.83
N TYR A 66 11.69 24.11 -22.82
CA TYR A 66 10.63 23.26 -23.38
C TYR A 66 10.08 22.36 -22.29
N MET A 67 8.78 22.49 -21.98
CA MET A 67 8.13 21.65 -20.98
C MET A 67 7.97 20.22 -21.48
N LEU A 68 8.40 19.25 -20.67
CA LEU A 68 8.24 17.84 -20.98
C LEU A 68 6.78 17.43 -20.74
N GLN A 69 6.19 16.81 -21.77
CA GLN A 69 4.78 16.42 -21.77
C GLN A 69 4.57 15.13 -21.00
N THR A 70 3.42 15.02 -20.33
CA THR A 70 2.98 13.82 -19.59
C THR A 70 1.55 13.42 -19.97
N SER A 71 1.02 13.97 -21.05
CA SER A 71 -0.33 13.70 -21.53
C SER A 71 -0.44 12.38 -22.31
N ASP A 72 0.54 12.01 -23.13
CA ASP A 72 0.60 10.73 -23.85
C ASP A 72 1.77 9.88 -23.34
N VAL A 73 1.44 8.81 -22.61
CA VAL A 73 2.41 8.02 -21.83
C VAL A 73 2.27 6.52 -22.08
N ASP A 74 3.37 5.79 -22.11
CA ASP A 74 3.35 4.36 -21.85
C ASP A 74 3.27 4.13 -20.34
N TRP A 75 2.10 3.72 -19.86
CA TRP A 75 1.85 3.56 -18.41
C TRP A 75 1.93 2.10 -17.97
N GLN A 76 2.66 1.90 -16.88
CA GLN A 76 2.74 0.69 -16.07
C GLN A 76 2.54 1.07 -14.58
N PRO A 77 2.05 0.15 -13.73
CA PRO A 77 1.76 0.46 -12.33
C PRO A 77 2.93 1.06 -11.54
N THR A 78 4.18 0.75 -11.91
CA THR A 78 5.39 1.26 -11.25
C THR A 78 6.12 2.34 -12.03
N ARG A 79 5.72 2.63 -13.27
CA ARG A 79 6.48 3.45 -14.21
C ARG A 79 5.61 4.09 -15.29
N ILE A 80 5.93 5.31 -15.67
CA ILE A 80 5.49 5.88 -16.94
C ILE A 80 6.68 6.28 -17.81
N GLU A 81 6.46 6.29 -19.12
CA GLU A 81 7.37 6.84 -20.11
C GLU A 81 6.62 7.79 -21.05
N SER A 82 7.17 8.97 -21.29
CA SER A 82 6.61 9.95 -22.22
C SER A 82 7.69 10.48 -23.17
N GLY A 83 7.26 10.87 -24.37
CA GLY A 83 8.14 11.46 -25.38
C GLY A 83 7.73 12.90 -25.66
N THR A 84 8.70 13.82 -25.69
CA THR A 84 8.49 15.22 -26.07
C THR A 84 9.32 15.54 -27.31
N LEU A 85 8.67 16.08 -28.34
CA LEU A 85 9.36 16.56 -29.54
C LEU A 85 10.11 17.86 -29.21
N LEU A 86 11.40 17.89 -29.54
CA LEU A 86 12.27 19.06 -29.47
C LEU A 86 12.58 19.54 -30.91
N PRO A 87 13.12 20.77 -31.09
CA PRO A 87 13.43 21.29 -32.42
C PRO A 87 14.34 20.40 -33.27
N ASP A 88 15.27 19.68 -32.63
CA ASP A 88 16.33 18.90 -33.27
C ASP A 88 16.38 17.43 -32.82
N GLY A 89 15.33 16.93 -32.15
CA GLY A 89 15.27 15.55 -31.70
C GLY A 89 14.07 15.24 -30.81
N VAL A 90 14.19 14.16 -30.02
CA VAL A 90 13.14 13.71 -29.10
C VAL A 90 13.75 13.53 -27.72
N CYS A 91 13.03 13.99 -26.71
CA CYS A 91 13.34 13.75 -25.30
C CYS A 91 12.39 12.68 -24.74
N SER A 92 12.94 11.59 -24.23
CA SER A 92 12.20 10.59 -23.44
C SER A 92 12.33 10.90 -21.96
N LEU A 93 11.19 10.97 -21.27
CA LEU A 93 11.08 11.15 -19.83
C LEU A 93 10.48 9.88 -19.23
N ILE A 94 11.21 9.27 -18.30
CA ILE A 94 10.78 8.08 -17.58
C ILE A 94 10.66 8.44 -16.10
N MET A 95 9.49 8.19 -15.51
CA MET A 95 9.29 8.31 -14.07
C MET A 95 8.95 6.94 -13.50
N ALA A 96 9.70 6.49 -12.50
CA ALA A 96 9.54 5.16 -11.94
C ALA A 96 9.61 5.18 -10.40
N ALA A 97 8.64 4.53 -9.75
CA ALA A 97 8.69 4.24 -8.33
C ALA A 97 9.51 2.96 -8.12
N SER A 98 10.51 3.01 -7.23
CA SER A 98 11.44 1.92 -6.95
C SER A 98 11.80 1.89 -5.48
N GLY A 99 11.33 0.89 -4.74
CA GLY A 99 11.55 0.77 -3.31
C GLY A 99 11.08 2.00 -2.54
N ARG A 100 12.03 2.85 -2.13
CA ARG A 100 11.83 4.11 -1.38
C ARG A 100 12.11 5.36 -2.22
N ALA A 101 12.32 5.19 -3.52
CA ALA A 101 12.77 6.22 -4.43
C ALA A 101 11.78 6.45 -5.58
N LEU A 102 11.66 7.71 -5.98
CA LEU A 102 11.04 8.09 -7.23
C LEU A 102 12.16 8.55 -8.15
N VAL A 103 12.40 7.77 -9.19
CA VAL A 103 13.49 7.97 -10.14
C VAL A 103 12.93 8.59 -11.40
N VAL A 104 13.50 9.71 -11.81
CA VAL A 104 13.19 10.42 -13.04
C VAL A 104 14.41 10.33 -13.95
N ARG A 105 14.28 9.60 -15.05
CA ARG A 105 15.31 9.48 -16.07
C ARG A 105 14.92 10.25 -17.31
N CYS A 106 15.89 10.96 -17.87
CA CYS A 106 15.71 11.74 -19.08
C CYS A 106 16.81 11.39 -20.08
N THR A 107 16.40 11.01 -21.28
CA THR A 107 17.32 10.71 -22.39
C THR A 107 16.91 11.56 -23.59
N SER A 108 17.88 12.16 -24.28
CA SER A 108 17.61 12.97 -25.46
C SER A 108 18.39 12.48 -26.67
N SER A 109 17.75 12.50 -27.84
CA SER A 109 18.39 12.23 -29.14
C SER A 109 18.82 13.50 -29.88
N ALA A 110 18.50 14.67 -29.34
CA ALA A 110 18.83 15.95 -29.94
C ALA A 110 20.33 16.26 -29.85
N LYS A 111 20.82 17.07 -30.78
CA LYS A 111 22.25 17.33 -31.01
C LYS A 111 22.73 18.59 -30.29
N LEU A 112 21.84 19.54 -30.05
CA LEU A 112 22.14 20.76 -29.32
C LEU A 112 22.44 20.45 -27.86
N THR A 113 23.21 21.32 -27.21
CA THR A 113 23.49 21.19 -25.77
C THR A 113 22.20 21.36 -25.00
N GLN A 114 21.92 20.40 -24.12
CA GLN A 114 20.68 20.34 -23.38
C GLN A 114 20.94 20.26 -21.89
N ALA A 115 20.03 20.84 -21.12
CA ALA A 115 19.99 20.62 -19.69
C ALA A 115 18.58 20.20 -19.27
N LEU A 116 18.47 19.06 -18.61
CA LEU A 116 17.28 18.70 -17.86
C LEU A 116 17.16 19.69 -16.70
N CYS A 117 16.00 20.34 -16.61
CA CYS A 117 15.63 21.19 -15.50
C CYS A 117 14.46 20.53 -14.75
N VAL A 118 14.68 20.20 -13.48
CA VAL A 118 13.63 19.74 -12.58
C VAL A 118 13.34 20.84 -11.58
N ARG A 119 12.07 21.25 -11.44
CA ARG A 119 11.67 22.25 -10.45
C ARG A 119 10.90 21.58 -9.31
N LEU A 120 11.34 21.81 -8.08
CA LEU A 120 10.64 21.42 -6.86
C LEU A 120 9.97 22.64 -6.24
N ALA A 121 8.65 22.64 -6.15
CA ALA A 121 7.88 23.71 -5.51
C ALA A 121 8.15 23.76 -4.00
N LYS A 122 8.52 24.92 -3.46
CA LYS A 122 8.82 25.10 -2.03
C LYS A 122 7.59 24.97 -1.13
N GLU A 123 6.40 25.22 -1.67
CA GLU A 123 5.12 25.10 -0.97
C GLU A 123 4.54 23.68 -0.98
N SER A 124 5.23 22.73 -1.63
CA SER A 124 4.78 21.34 -1.70
C SER A 124 4.72 20.56 -0.38
N PRO A 125 5.45 20.89 0.72
CA PRO A 125 5.34 20.18 1.99
C PRO A 125 3.89 20.09 2.50
N PHE A 126 3.38 18.87 2.59
CA PHE A 126 2.01 18.64 3.03
C PHE A 126 1.95 18.51 4.55
N THR A 127 1.05 19.27 5.20
CA THR A 127 0.90 19.30 6.68
C THR A 127 -0.46 18.84 7.18
N ALA A 128 -1.46 18.74 6.30
CA ALA A 128 -2.82 18.37 6.68
C ALA A 128 -2.94 16.85 6.88
N VAL A 129 -2.32 16.30 7.92
CA VAL A 129 -2.27 14.87 8.25
C VAL A 129 -3.26 14.48 9.37
N HIS A 130 -3.29 13.21 9.78
CA HIS A 130 -3.81 12.85 11.09
C HIS A 130 -2.74 13.16 12.15
N GLY A 131 -3.14 13.92 13.17
CA GLY A 131 -2.20 14.46 14.17
C GLY A 131 -1.53 15.74 13.71
N GLU A 132 -0.24 15.85 13.99
CA GLU A 132 0.59 17.03 13.72
C GLU A 132 1.81 16.63 12.89
N ARG A 133 2.07 17.39 11.82
CA ARG A 133 3.30 17.26 11.04
C ARG A 133 4.08 18.56 11.06
N THR A 134 5.36 18.46 11.40
CA THR A 134 6.31 19.56 11.29
C THR A 134 7.35 19.27 10.22
N TRP A 135 7.79 20.30 9.49
CA TRP A 135 8.84 20.21 8.47
C TRP A 135 10.06 21.03 8.88
N SER A 136 11.25 20.50 8.62
CA SER A 136 12.43 21.34 8.52
C SER A 136 12.39 22.12 7.21
N PRO A 137 13.01 23.32 7.14
CA PRO A 137 13.27 23.98 5.87
C PRO A 137 14.05 23.06 4.93
N PHE A 138 13.80 23.17 3.63
CA PHE A 138 14.65 22.58 2.61
C PHE A 138 16.05 23.22 2.67
N ARG A 139 17.10 22.40 2.60
CA ARG A 139 18.50 22.84 2.62
C ARG A 139 19.31 22.15 1.55
N ALA A 140 20.18 22.89 0.89
CA ALA A 140 21.16 22.31 -0.03
C ALA A 140 22.32 21.70 0.76
N GLU A 141 22.50 20.39 0.68
CA GLU A 141 23.52 19.61 1.41
C GLU A 141 24.10 18.53 0.49
N GLY A 142 25.42 18.53 0.26
CA GLY A 142 26.10 17.47 -0.48
C GLY A 142 25.61 17.25 -1.92
N GLY A 143 25.25 18.32 -2.64
CA GLY A 143 24.71 18.23 -4.01
C GLY A 143 23.27 17.70 -4.08
N LYS A 144 22.54 17.76 -2.97
CA LYS A 144 21.12 17.43 -2.86
C LYS A 144 20.38 18.55 -2.15
N VAL A 145 19.07 18.61 -2.32
CA VAL A 145 18.19 19.34 -1.39
C VAL A 145 17.61 18.33 -0.42
N VAL A 146 17.65 18.64 0.88
CA VAL A 146 17.19 17.74 1.94
C VAL A 146 16.18 18.47 2.82
N ALA A 147 15.14 17.76 3.24
CA ALA A 147 14.25 18.16 4.33
C ALA A 147 13.91 16.98 5.22
N ARG A 148 13.45 17.28 6.42
CA ARG A 148 12.95 16.31 7.39
C ARG A 148 11.51 16.65 7.71
N PHE A 149 10.68 15.65 7.93
CA PHE A 149 9.37 15.85 8.54
C PHE A 149 9.19 14.91 9.72
N ARG A 150 8.43 15.37 10.71
CA ARG A 150 8.07 14.60 11.89
C ARG A 150 6.57 14.54 12.03
N ASP A 151 6.02 13.34 12.14
CA ASP A 151 4.62 13.06 12.40
C ASP A 151 4.42 12.66 13.85
N GLN A 152 3.51 13.35 14.52
CA GLN A 152 3.13 13.05 15.90
C GLN A 152 1.62 12.91 16.05
N ILE A 153 1.19 11.85 16.72
CA ILE A 153 -0.20 11.66 17.14
C ILE A 153 -0.21 11.50 18.65
N MET A 154 -0.76 12.51 19.33
CA MET A 154 -0.87 12.51 20.78
C MET A 154 -2.18 11.84 21.21
N LEU A 155 -2.11 10.96 22.23
CA LEU A 155 -3.25 10.24 22.78
C LEU A 155 -4.41 11.18 23.13
N GLN A 156 -4.12 12.31 23.79
CA GLN A 156 -5.13 13.29 24.19
C GLN A 156 -5.82 13.98 23.01
N LYS A 157 -5.06 14.25 21.93
CA LYS A 157 -5.64 14.82 20.70
C LYS A 157 -6.49 13.76 19.99
N TRP A 158 -6.05 12.50 20.01
CA TRP A 158 -6.74 11.38 19.38
C TRP A 158 -8.07 11.04 20.07
N ILE A 159 -8.08 10.82 21.40
CA ILE A 159 -9.28 10.39 22.14
C ILE A 159 -10.42 11.43 22.15
N ARG A 160 -10.11 12.69 21.81
CA ARG A 160 -11.07 13.80 21.73
C ARG A 160 -11.67 13.98 20.33
N GLN A 161 -11.21 13.23 19.33
CA GLN A 161 -11.79 13.30 17.99
C GLN A 161 -13.26 12.85 18.07
N THR A 162 -14.11 13.43 17.22
CA THR A 162 -15.56 13.16 17.13
C THR A 162 -15.99 12.99 15.67
N GLY A 163 -17.05 12.21 15.42
CA GLY A 163 -17.52 11.87 14.06
C GLY A 163 -17.37 10.38 13.70
N PRO A 164 -17.80 9.97 12.49
CA PRO A 164 -17.86 8.56 12.11
C PRO A 164 -16.50 7.86 12.05
N TYR A 165 -15.41 8.63 11.88
CA TYR A 165 -14.03 8.13 11.82
C TYR A 165 -13.20 8.50 13.07
N ALA A 166 -13.87 8.96 14.12
CA ALA A 166 -13.24 9.58 15.29
C ALA A 166 -12.41 8.66 16.18
N GLY A 167 -12.46 7.35 15.96
CA GLY A 167 -11.48 6.43 16.50
C GLY A 167 -10.96 5.43 15.46
N ASP A 168 -11.21 5.67 14.17
CA ASP A 168 -10.73 4.82 13.06
C ASP A 168 -9.23 4.96 12.82
N PHE A 169 -8.58 5.87 13.54
CA PHE A 169 -7.15 5.88 13.57
C PHE A 169 -6.65 4.75 14.48
N LEU A 170 -6.10 3.73 13.83
CA LEU A 170 -5.77 2.44 14.41
C LEU A 170 -4.60 2.57 15.36
N ILE A 171 -4.80 2.10 16.60
CA ILE A 171 -3.72 1.96 17.57
C ILE A 171 -3.23 0.51 17.50
N PRO A 172 -1.91 0.24 17.45
CA PRO A 172 -1.37 -1.11 17.48
C PRO A 172 -1.87 -1.86 18.71
N GLU A 173 -2.29 -3.12 18.57
CA GLU A 173 -2.82 -3.91 19.70
C GLU A 173 -1.92 -3.88 20.95
N PRO A 174 -0.56 -3.96 20.85
CA PRO A 174 0.30 -3.85 22.03
C PRO A 174 0.16 -2.52 22.76
N VAL A 175 0.01 -1.42 22.01
CA VAL A 175 -0.20 -0.08 22.58
C VAL A 175 -1.59 0.02 23.20
N ARG A 176 -2.62 -0.57 22.57
CA ARG A 176 -3.99 -0.62 23.12
C ARG A 176 -4.05 -1.34 24.45
N LYS A 177 -3.44 -2.52 24.55
CA LYS A 177 -3.35 -3.30 25.80
C LYS A 177 -2.66 -2.51 26.91
N LYS A 178 -1.70 -1.66 26.56
CA LYS A 178 -1.00 -0.79 27.50
C LYS A 178 -1.89 0.35 28.02
N ILE A 179 -2.63 1.03 27.15
CA ILE A 179 -3.35 2.27 27.52
C ILE A 179 -4.77 2.06 28.03
N PHE A 180 -5.43 0.95 27.68
CA PHE A 180 -6.79 0.64 28.10
C PHE A 180 -6.81 -0.39 29.23
N SER A 181 -7.80 -0.29 30.12
CA SER A 181 -8.03 -1.26 31.20
C SER A 181 -8.75 -2.53 30.73
N THR A 182 -9.53 -2.41 29.65
CA THR A 182 -10.26 -3.49 29.00
C THR A 182 -9.95 -3.52 27.50
N PRO A 183 -10.08 -4.66 26.81
CA PRO A 183 -10.01 -4.70 25.35
C PRO A 183 -11.04 -3.75 24.72
N LYS A 184 -10.60 -2.86 23.83
CA LYS A 184 -11.45 -1.87 23.16
C LYS A 184 -11.11 -1.81 21.69
N ARG A 185 -12.07 -2.01 20.80
CA ARG A 185 -11.87 -1.82 19.36
C ARG A 185 -11.65 -0.35 19.00
N SER A 186 -10.94 -0.11 17.90
CA SER A 186 -10.69 1.23 17.37
C SER A 186 -12.05 1.82 17.00
N GLY A 187 -12.25 3.12 17.25
CA GLY A 187 -13.55 3.77 17.04
C GLY A 187 -14.47 3.73 18.26
N LEU A 188 -14.28 2.80 19.20
CA LEU A 188 -15.21 2.58 20.32
C LEU A 188 -14.67 3.04 21.67
N ALA A 189 -13.38 3.35 21.77
CA ALA A 189 -12.76 3.77 23.02
C ALA A 189 -13.16 5.21 23.38
N VAL A 190 -13.55 5.43 24.63
CA VAL A 190 -13.76 6.76 25.21
C VAL A 190 -12.69 7.10 26.24
N ARG A 191 -12.57 8.38 26.63
CA ARG A 191 -11.60 8.82 27.66
C ARG A 191 -11.69 8.01 28.95
N GLY A 192 -12.91 7.64 29.37
CA GLY A 192 -13.13 6.82 30.57
C GLY A 192 -12.57 5.40 30.48
N ASP A 193 -12.26 4.90 29.29
CA ASP A 193 -11.67 3.57 29.08
C ASP A 193 -10.15 3.56 29.27
N LEU A 194 -9.51 4.74 29.27
CA LEU A 194 -8.07 4.88 29.51
C LEU A 194 -7.75 4.54 30.96
N ARG A 195 -6.64 3.82 31.17
CA ARG A 195 -6.12 3.61 32.52
C ARG A 195 -5.78 4.97 33.16
N PRO A 196 -5.92 5.12 34.49
CA PRO A 196 -5.75 6.41 35.16
C PRO A 196 -4.44 7.13 34.80
N GLU A 197 -3.34 6.40 34.69
CA GLU A 197 -2.01 6.93 34.35
C GLU A 197 -1.88 7.47 32.92
N PHE A 198 -2.86 7.25 32.02
CA PHE A 198 -2.87 7.79 30.65
C PHE A 198 -3.91 8.88 30.43
N GLN A 199 -4.78 9.16 31.40
CA GLN A 199 -5.89 10.10 31.22
C GLN A 199 -5.44 11.56 31.04
N ASP A 200 -4.28 11.92 31.61
CA ASP A 200 -3.74 13.28 31.60
C ASP A 200 -2.27 13.34 31.15
N THR A 201 -1.78 12.34 30.41
CA THR A 201 -0.40 12.31 29.90
C THR A 201 -0.28 12.77 28.45
N ASP A 202 0.88 13.35 28.13
CA ASP A 202 1.32 13.63 26.76
C ASP A 202 1.92 12.37 26.12
N PHE A 203 1.18 11.27 26.15
CA PHE A 203 1.60 10.02 25.52
C PHE A 203 1.47 10.13 24.00
N ALA A 204 2.59 10.01 23.27
CA ALA A 204 2.58 9.91 21.82
C ALA A 204 2.21 8.47 21.40
N LEU A 205 1.09 8.33 20.70
CA LEU A 205 0.69 7.06 20.06
C LEU A 205 1.62 6.73 18.90
N TYR A 206 2.03 7.77 18.17
CA TYR A 206 2.97 7.71 17.06
C TYR A 206 3.89 8.92 17.12
N ASP A 207 5.17 8.68 16.84
CA ASP A 207 6.20 9.69 16.71
C ASP A 207 7.23 9.17 15.72
N ALA A 208 7.18 9.68 14.49
CA ALA A 208 8.02 9.21 13.39
C ALA A 208 8.68 10.39 12.70
N GLU A 209 9.99 10.29 12.48
CA GLU A 209 10.75 11.24 11.66
C GLU A 209 11.18 10.57 10.36
N CYS A 210 11.06 11.31 9.27
CA CYS A 210 11.44 10.87 7.93
C CYS A 210 12.30 11.94 7.27
N VAL A 211 13.31 11.50 6.54
CA VAL A 211 14.17 12.34 5.71
C VAL A 211 13.76 12.18 4.24
N ILE A 212 13.64 13.30 3.55
CA ILE A 212 13.49 13.35 2.10
C ILE A 212 14.67 14.08 1.47
N ALA A 213 15.22 13.50 0.41
CA ALA A 213 16.29 14.08 -0.37
C ALA A 213 15.95 14.14 -1.86
N PHE A 214 16.37 15.19 -2.52
CA PHE A 214 16.15 15.45 -3.95
C PHE A 214 17.50 15.72 -4.61
N GLY A 215 17.74 15.11 -5.76
CA GLY A 215 18.92 15.42 -6.56
C GLY A 215 19.34 14.30 -7.49
N GLY A 216 20.48 14.49 -8.15
CA GLY A 216 21.02 13.55 -9.14
C GLY A 216 22.54 13.70 -9.23
N LYS A 217 23.22 12.67 -9.72
CA LYS A 217 24.67 12.73 -9.90
C LYS A 217 25.01 13.81 -10.94
N GLY A 218 25.82 14.79 -10.58
CA GLY A 218 26.23 15.88 -11.49
C GLY A 218 25.19 17.00 -11.64
N CYS A 219 24.20 17.05 -10.75
CA CYS A 219 23.20 18.09 -10.75
C CYS A 219 23.70 19.39 -10.10
N SER A 220 23.50 20.52 -10.77
CA SER A 220 23.64 21.86 -10.19
C SER A 220 22.33 22.29 -9.56
N ILE A 221 22.38 22.88 -8.37
CA ILE A 221 21.20 23.28 -7.59
C ILE A 221 21.14 24.79 -7.51
N PHE A 222 19.98 25.35 -7.84
CA PHE A 222 19.67 26.76 -7.73
C PHE A 222 18.42 26.96 -6.88
N GLU A 223 18.37 28.07 -6.18
CA GLU A 223 17.23 28.44 -5.35
C GLU A 223 16.59 29.72 -5.91
N THR A 224 15.26 29.69 -6.09
CA THR A 224 14.45 30.87 -6.40
C THR A 224 13.50 31.15 -5.24
N ALA A 225 12.69 32.21 -5.33
CA ALA A 225 11.67 32.50 -4.32
C ALA A 225 10.66 31.34 -4.17
N GLU A 226 10.29 30.71 -5.28
CA GLU A 226 9.18 29.75 -5.35
C GLU A 226 9.63 28.28 -5.42
N ALA A 227 10.87 28.03 -5.88
CA ALA A 227 11.30 26.68 -6.20
C ALA A 227 12.79 26.43 -5.94
N TRP A 228 13.12 25.16 -5.82
CA TRP A 228 14.47 24.64 -6.05
C TRP A 228 14.56 24.14 -7.48
N ILE A 229 15.62 24.52 -8.20
CA ILE A 229 15.86 24.12 -9.59
C ILE A 229 17.09 23.23 -9.62
N PHE A 230 16.91 22.04 -10.19
CA PHE A 230 17.92 21.03 -10.40
C PHE A 230 18.25 21.00 -11.88
N GLU A 231 19.46 21.38 -12.24
CA GLU A 231 19.91 21.42 -13.62
C GLU A 231 20.99 20.36 -13.85
N GLN A 232 20.84 19.57 -14.92
CA GLN A 232 21.82 18.58 -15.29
C GLN A 232 21.99 18.52 -16.80
N THR A 233 23.24 18.58 -17.26
CA THR A 233 23.58 18.49 -18.68
C THR A 233 23.17 17.12 -19.24
N LEU A 234 22.39 17.15 -20.31
CA LEU A 234 22.02 15.98 -21.10
C LEU A 234 23.06 15.78 -22.20
N GLN A 235 23.67 14.59 -22.23
CA GLN A 235 24.49 14.15 -23.35
C GLN A 235 23.61 13.34 -24.32
N PRO A 236 23.76 13.53 -25.65
CA PRO A 236 22.96 12.80 -26.62
C PRO A 236 23.09 11.28 -26.44
N GLY A 237 21.96 10.59 -26.26
CA GLY A 237 21.89 9.14 -26.06
C GLY A 237 22.22 8.65 -24.64
N GLU A 238 22.71 9.52 -23.73
CA GLU A 238 22.95 9.16 -22.34
C GLU A 238 21.76 9.53 -21.46
N ALA A 239 21.45 8.65 -20.51
CA ALA A 239 20.41 8.91 -19.53
C ALA A 239 20.96 9.77 -18.38
N THR A 240 20.27 10.87 -18.11
CA THR A 240 20.42 11.66 -16.89
C THR A 240 19.38 11.23 -15.87
N GLU A 241 19.73 11.25 -14.59
CA GLU A 241 18.85 10.79 -13.50
C GLU A 241 18.70 11.84 -12.39
N PHE A 242 17.45 12.12 -12.03
CA PHE A 242 17.05 12.84 -10.83
C PHE A 242 16.25 11.89 -9.93
N THR A 243 16.43 11.98 -8.63
CA THR A 243 15.83 11.06 -7.66
C THR A 243 15.21 11.84 -6.50
N ILE A 244 14.00 11.45 -6.11
CA ILE A 244 13.47 11.68 -4.77
C ILE A 244 13.74 10.44 -3.93
N TRP A 245 14.40 10.60 -2.79
CA TRP A 245 14.69 9.51 -1.86
C TRP A 245 14.03 9.77 -0.51
N CYS A 246 13.33 8.77 0.03
CA CYS A 246 12.73 8.82 1.36
C CYS A 246 13.37 7.78 2.29
N SER A 247 13.62 8.17 3.55
CA SER A 247 14.22 7.29 4.56
C SER A 247 13.66 7.55 5.95
N ASP A 248 13.36 6.47 6.67
CA ASP A 248 13.04 6.48 8.10
C ASP A 248 14.33 6.58 8.98
N GLN A 249 15.52 6.59 8.36
CA GLN A 249 16.82 6.65 9.05
C GLN A 249 17.67 7.81 8.51
N ALA A 250 18.38 8.49 9.42
CA ALA A 250 19.18 9.69 9.14
C ALA A 250 20.36 9.45 8.18
N GLU A 251 20.85 8.22 8.06
CA GLU A 251 21.90 7.82 7.10
C GLU A 251 21.58 6.45 6.51
N ALA A 252 21.25 6.40 5.22
CA ALA A 252 21.27 5.14 4.47
C ALA A 252 21.77 5.41 3.05
N ALA A 253 22.93 4.85 2.75
CA ALA A 253 23.47 4.77 1.40
C ALA A 253 22.59 3.85 0.54
N VAL A 254 22.31 4.30 -0.68
CA VAL A 254 21.53 3.57 -1.67
C VAL A 254 22.41 2.49 -2.29
N ALA A 255 22.08 1.22 -2.07
CA ALA A 255 22.41 0.16 -2.98
C ALA A 255 21.11 -0.26 -3.69
N GLU A 256 20.89 0.25 -4.90
CA GLU A 256 19.93 -0.38 -5.82
C GLU A 256 20.54 -1.69 -6.32
N ARG A 257 19.74 -2.75 -6.32
CA ARG A 257 19.71 -3.73 -7.42
C ARG A 257 18.44 -4.55 -7.26
N GLU A 258 17.43 -4.23 -8.08
CA GLU A 258 16.57 -5.28 -8.59
C GLU A 258 16.63 -5.24 -10.10
N GLY A 259 17.11 -6.34 -10.67
CA GLY A 259 17.01 -6.59 -12.10
C GLY A 259 15.55 -6.76 -12.52
N PRO A 260 15.27 -6.71 -13.83
CA PRO A 260 13.94 -7.03 -14.35
C PRO A 260 13.54 -8.43 -13.87
N ARG A 261 12.51 -8.52 -13.03
CA ARG A 261 11.86 -9.81 -12.77
C ARG A 261 11.10 -10.21 -14.02
N GLU A 262 11.20 -11.49 -14.35
CA GLU A 262 10.38 -12.08 -15.41
C GLU A 262 8.92 -11.75 -15.14
N ARG A 263 8.24 -11.21 -16.16
CA ARG A 263 6.81 -10.99 -16.10
C ARG A 263 6.15 -12.34 -15.81
N PRO A 264 5.23 -12.44 -14.84
CA PRO A 264 4.36 -13.60 -14.73
C PRO A 264 3.78 -13.89 -16.12
N THR A 265 3.75 -15.16 -16.52
CA THR A 265 3.19 -15.58 -17.79
C THR A 265 1.77 -15.02 -17.88
N LEU A 266 1.57 -14.03 -18.74
CA LEU A 266 0.30 -13.29 -18.83
C LEU A 266 -0.83 -14.30 -19.08
N CYS A 267 -1.79 -14.37 -18.16
CA CYS A 267 -3.04 -15.04 -18.43
C CYS A 267 -3.71 -14.29 -19.58
N ARG A 268 -3.82 -14.94 -20.73
CA ARG A 268 -4.48 -14.37 -21.91
C ARG A 268 -5.93 -14.83 -21.90
N LEU A 269 -6.81 -13.98 -21.37
CA LEU A 269 -8.23 -14.10 -21.64
C LEU A 269 -8.47 -13.69 -23.10
N ALA A 270 -8.99 -14.61 -23.91
CA ALA A 270 -9.51 -14.31 -25.23
C ALA A 270 -11.04 -14.34 -25.17
N LEU A 271 -11.65 -13.17 -25.31
CA LEU A 271 -13.09 -12.96 -25.29
C LEU A 271 -13.49 -12.08 -26.49
N PRO A 272 -13.64 -12.68 -27.69
CA PRO A 272 -13.96 -11.94 -28.91
C PRO A 272 -15.18 -11.03 -28.74
N GLY A 273 -15.06 -9.78 -29.19
CA GLY A 273 -16.08 -8.74 -29.03
C GLY A 273 -15.95 -7.90 -27.76
N PHE A 274 -15.04 -8.24 -26.84
CA PHE A 274 -14.85 -7.55 -25.57
C PHE A 274 -13.36 -7.19 -25.30
N PRO A 275 -12.71 -6.40 -26.18
CA PRO A 275 -11.28 -6.12 -26.08
C PRO A 275 -10.88 -5.43 -24.76
N TYR A 276 -11.80 -4.66 -24.16
CA TYR A 276 -11.56 -4.00 -22.87
C TYR A 276 -11.50 -4.99 -21.70
N LEU A 277 -12.22 -6.12 -21.77
CA LEU A 277 -12.14 -7.18 -20.75
C LEU A 277 -10.87 -8.00 -20.89
N GLU A 278 -10.45 -8.29 -22.13
CA GLU A 278 -9.16 -8.92 -22.41
C GLU A 278 -8.00 -8.05 -21.89
N GLU A 279 -8.10 -6.75 -22.14
CA GLU A 279 -7.14 -5.75 -21.66
C GLU A 279 -7.14 -5.64 -20.12
N PHE A 280 -8.30 -5.62 -19.49
CA PHE A 280 -8.42 -5.63 -18.04
C PHE A 280 -7.73 -6.87 -17.44
N ALA A 281 -8.08 -8.06 -17.92
CA ALA A 281 -7.53 -9.33 -17.42
C ALA A 281 -6.00 -9.42 -17.56
N THR A 282 -5.43 -8.88 -18.64
CA THR A 282 -3.97 -8.84 -18.83
C THR A 282 -3.26 -7.80 -17.96
N THR A 283 -3.99 -6.81 -17.43
CA THR A 283 -3.44 -5.75 -16.58
C THR A 283 -3.45 -6.12 -15.08
N VAL A 284 -4.44 -6.90 -14.63
CA VAL A 284 -4.63 -7.26 -13.21
C VAL A 284 -3.36 -7.84 -12.54
N PRO A 285 -2.63 -8.80 -13.12
CA PRO A 285 -1.43 -9.34 -12.47
C PRO A 285 -0.36 -8.27 -12.20
N GLY A 286 -0.20 -7.30 -13.12
CA GLY A 286 0.73 -6.19 -12.94
C GLY A 286 0.30 -5.22 -11.84
N LEU A 287 -1.01 -5.03 -11.66
CA LEU A 287 -1.56 -4.23 -10.56
C LEU A 287 -1.30 -4.91 -9.20
N VAL A 288 -1.56 -6.21 -9.10
CA VAL A 288 -1.30 -7.00 -7.88
C VAL A 288 0.18 -6.96 -7.52
N GLU A 289 1.08 -7.16 -8.49
CA GLU A 289 2.53 -7.07 -8.27
C GLU A 289 2.95 -5.69 -7.73
N SER A 290 2.33 -4.60 -8.20
CA SER A 290 2.61 -3.24 -7.69
C SER A 290 2.13 -2.99 -6.25
N CYS A 291 1.26 -3.87 -5.75
CA CYS A 291 0.77 -3.87 -4.38
C CYS A 291 1.59 -4.78 -3.45
N ILE A 292 2.49 -5.63 -3.97
CA ILE A 292 3.29 -6.51 -3.12
C ILE A 292 4.26 -5.68 -2.26
N VAL A 293 4.12 -5.85 -0.94
CA VAL A 293 5.08 -5.34 0.04
C VAL A 293 6.32 -6.20 0.00
N ARG A 294 7.44 -5.65 -0.48
CA ARG A 294 8.62 -6.46 -0.81
C ARG A 294 9.27 -7.13 0.39
N ASP A 295 9.24 -6.46 1.54
CA ASP A 295 9.81 -7.01 2.78
C ASP A 295 9.07 -8.28 3.25
N TYR A 296 7.81 -8.49 2.81
CA TYR A 296 6.93 -9.54 3.35
C TYR A 296 6.34 -10.46 2.28
N GLY A 297 6.35 -10.06 1.00
CA GLY A 297 5.79 -10.85 -0.09
C GLY A 297 4.27 -10.97 -0.08
N ILE A 298 3.56 -10.01 0.54
CA ILE A 298 2.09 -9.97 0.64
C ILE A 298 1.56 -8.67 0.03
N PRO A 299 0.40 -8.68 -0.66
CA PRO A 299 -0.20 -7.45 -1.17
C PRO A 299 -0.69 -6.50 -0.07
N ARG A 300 -0.65 -5.20 -0.36
CA ARG A 300 -1.40 -4.15 0.35
C ARG A 300 -2.70 -3.82 -0.38
N ALA A 301 -3.62 -3.10 0.29
CA ALA A 301 -4.94 -2.77 -0.27
C ALA A 301 -4.93 -2.11 -1.65
N CYS A 302 -4.07 -1.11 -1.87
CA CYS A 302 -4.06 -0.38 -3.13
C CYS A 302 -2.69 0.18 -3.52
N PRO A 303 -2.45 0.45 -4.81
CA PRO A 303 -1.35 1.31 -5.22
C PRO A 303 -1.73 2.76 -4.86
N GLY A 304 -0.87 3.48 -4.14
CA GLY A 304 -1.13 4.87 -3.72
C GLY A 304 -1.24 5.06 -2.21
N ARG A 305 -2.22 5.84 -1.75
CA ARG A 305 -2.29 6.41 -0.38
C ARG A 305 -2.50 5.39 0.76
N TYR A 306 -3.04 4.21 0.48
CA TYR A 306 -3.43 3.24 1.51
C TYR A 306 -2.51 2.01 1.51
N TYR A 307 -1.54 2.00 2.42
CA TYR A 307 -0.52 0.95 2.53
C TYR A 307 -0.84 -0.19 3.48
N TRP A 308 -2.01 -0.17 4.12
CA TRP A 308 -2.37 -1.24 5.05
C TRP A 308 -2.26 -2.61 4.35
N ILE A 309 -1.56 -3.54 5.01
CA ILE A 309 -1.68 -4.96 4.71
C ILE A 309 -2.97 -5.40 5.38
N TRP A 310 -4.00 -5.61 4.57
CA TRP A 310 -5.29 -6.12 5.05
C TRP A 310 -5.33 -7.61 4.84
N ALA A 311 -5.70 -8.35 5.89
CA ALA A 311 -5.77 -9.80 5.82
C ALA A 311 -6.76 -10.23 4.73
N TRP A 312 -7.98 -9.67 4.74
CA TRP A 312 -9.02 -10.07 3.82
C TRP A 312 -8.70 -9.68 2.37
N ASP A 313 -8.22 -8.44 2.11
CA ASP A 313 -7.76 -8.04 0.76
C ASP A 313 -6.68 -8.99 0.25
N SER A 314 -5.71 -9.34 1.11
CA SER A 314 -4.60 -10.20 0.72
C SER A 314 -5.06 -11.62 0.41
N LEU A 315 -5.90 -12.19 1.28
CA LEU A 315 -6.43 -13.53 1.11
C LEU A 315 -7.29 -13.64 -0.15
N VAL A 316 -8.24 -12.73 -0.35
CA VAL A 316 -9.12 -12.71 -1.53
C VAL A 316 -8.31 -12.48 -2.80
N THR A 317 -7.38 -11.51 -2.80
CA THR A 317 -6.52 -11.24 -3.96
C THR A 317 -5.70 -12.46 -4.33
N MET A 318 -5.18 -13.21 -3.36
CA MET A 318 -4.38 -14.40 -3.62
C MET A 318 -5.20 -15.62 -4.03
N VAL A 319 -6.46 -15.74 -3.58
CA VAL A 319 -7.39 -16.75 -4.11
C VAL A 319 -7.56 -16.53 -5.61
N GLU A 320 -7.80 -15.27 -6.02
CA GLU A 320 -7.90 -14.93 -7.45
C GLU A 320 -6.57 -15.08 -8.18
N ALA A 321 -5.44 -14.80 -7.51
CA ALA A 321 -4.12 -14.89 -8.12
C ALA A 321 -3.72 -16.29 -8.57
N LEU A 322 -4.30 -17.31 -7.95
CA LEU A 322 -4.18 -18.69 -8.42
C LEU A 322 -4.68 -18.86 -9.86
N ARG A 323 -5.69 -18.10 -10.29
CA ARG A 323 -6.28 -18.18 -11.65
C ARG A 323 -5.34 -17.73 -12.76
N TRP A 324 -4.34 -16.90 -12.45
CA TRP A 324 -3.26 -16.55 -13.38
C TRP A 324 -1.91 -17.21 -13.02
N GLY A 325 -1.95 -18.25 -12.17
CA GLY A 325 -0.80 -19.09 -11.88
C GLY A 325 0.16 -18.55 -10.82
N ASP A 326 -0.20 -17.51 -10.07
CA ASP A 326 0.67 -16.94 -9.03
C ASP A 326 0.61 -17.73 -7.70
N ARG A 327 1.01 -19.00 -7.80
CA ARG A 327 1.03 -19.95 -6.67
C ARG A 327 2.05 -19.55 -5.62
N SER A 328 3.17 -18.95 -6.03
CA SER A 328 4.23 -18.57 -5.10
C SER A 328 3.76 -17.50 -4.11
N ASN A 329 3.10 -16.44 -4.59
CA ASN A 329 2.63 -15.38 -3.70
C ASN A 329 1.41 -15.83 -2.88
N ALA A 330 0.56 -16.71 -3.40
CA ALA A 330 -0.51 -17.33 -2.62
C ALA A 330 0.04 -18.09 -1.39
N LEU A 331 1.06 -18.94 -1.58
CA LEU A 331 1.68 -19.69 -0.49
C LEU A 331 2.45 -18.80 0.49
N LYS A 332 3.15 -17.78 0.00
CA LYS A 332 3.78 -16.77 0.87
C LYS A 332 2.76 -16.04 1.73
N THR A 333 1.59 -15.74 1.16
CA THR A 333 0.50 -15.08 1.89
C THR A 333 -0.04 -15.97 3.00
N VAL A 334 -0.30 -17.26 2.73
CA VAL A 334 -0.70 -18.22 3.78
C VAL A 334 0.33 -18.25 4.90
N SER A 335 1.62 -18.39 4.56
CA SER A 335 2.71 -18.43 5.53
C SER A 335 2.82 -17.14 6.35
N PHE A 336 2.69 -15.99 5.69
CA PHE A 336 2.66 -14.69 6.35
C PHE A 336 1.53 -14.61 7.37
N ILE A 337 0.31 -15.00 6.99
CA ILE A 337 -0.85 -14.95 7.88
C ILE A 337 -0.63 -15.80 9.14
N GLU A 338 -0.09 -17.02 8.99
CA GLU A 338 0.21 -17.88 10.15
C GLU A 338 1.28 -17.28 11.07
N GLN A 339 2.33 -16.70 10.51
CA GLN A 339 3.46 -16.14 11.27
C GLN A 339 3.13 -14.83 12.00
N HIS A 340 2.08 -14.12 11.57
CA HIS A 340 1.76 -12.77 12.06
C HIS A 340 0.38 -12.68 12.72
N ARG A 341 -0.11 -13.79 13.27
CA ARG A 341 -1.30 -13.81 14.14
C ARG A 341 -1.09 -12.94 15.38
N ASP A 342 -2.19 -12.53 16.00
CA ASP A 342 -2.11 -11.86 17.31
C ASP A 342 -1.70 -12.83 18.42
N GLU A 343 -1.47 -12.32 19.63
CA GLU A 343 -1.06 -13.12 20.79
C GLU A 343 -2.09 -14.20 21.19
N ALA A 344 -3.35 -14.07 20.75
CA ALA A 344 -4.40 -15.06 20.97
C ALA A 344 -4.52 -16.06 19.81
N GLY A 345 -3.62 -16.02 18.82
CA GLY A 345 -3.62 -16.89 17.66
C GLY A 345 -4.69 -16.53 16.62
N ARG A 346 -5.24 -15.32 16.62
CA ARG A 346 -6.27 -14.88 15.67
C ARG A 346 -5.65 -14.09 14.52
N ILE A 347 -6.31 -14.09 13.35
CA ILE A 347 -5.88 -13.23 12.22
C ILE A 347 -6.30 -11.78 12.49
N PRO A 348 -5.35 -10.83 12.60
CA PRO A 348 -5.64 -9.40 12.61
C PRO A 348 -6.37 -8.96 11.34
N ALA A 349 -7.28 -7.99 11.41
CA ALA A 349 -7.88 -7.45 10.19
C ALA A 349 -6.82 -6.79 9.28
N ARG A 350 -5.80 -6.19 9.92
CA ARG A 350 -4.69 -5.52 9.24
C ARG A 350 -3.45 -5.45 10.13
N TRP A 351 -2.32 -5.09 9.54
CA TRP A 351 -1.05 -4.86 10.25
C TRP A 351 -0.49 -3.47 9.98
N THR A 352 0.22 -2.93 10.98
CA THR A 352 1.13 -1.80 10.77
C THR A 352 2.28 -2.18 9.86
N ARG A 353 3.07 -1.18 9.43
CA ARG A 353 4.30 -1.43 8.67
C ARG A 353 5.30 -2.33 9.41
N SER A 354 5.34 -2.20 10.73
CA SER A 354 6.21 -2.99 11.62
C SER A 354 5.55 -4.30 12.05
N LEU A 355 4.50 -4.74 11.33
CA LEU A 355 3.79 -5.99 11.55
C LEU A 355 3.09 -6.10 12.91
N LEU A 356 2.88 -4.97 13.58
CA LEU A 356 2.02 -4.95 14.77
C LEU A 356 0.57 -5.15 14.34
N PRO A 357 -0.17 -6.08 14.97
CA PRO A 357 -1.56 -6.37 14.61
C PRO A 357 -2.48 -5.19 14.93
N LEU A 358 -3.55 -5.06 14.15
CA LEU A 358 -4.58 -4.02 14.26
C LEU A 358 -5.97 -4.62 14.05
N ASP A 359 -6.90 -4.23 14.92
CA ASP A 359 -8.34 -4.51 14.80
C ASP A 359 -8.70 -5.98 14.62
N THR A 360 -8.02 -6.87 15.34
CA THR A 360 -8.30 -8.31 15.27
C THR A 360 -9.78 -8.60 15.59
N PRO A 361 -10.56 -9.17 14.64
CA PRO A 361 -11.93 -9.59 14.89
C PRO A 361 -11.98 -10.86 15.73
N SER A 362 -13.19 -11.23 16.14
CA SER A 362 -13.47 -12.59 16.61
C SER A 362 -13.19 -13.62 15.50
N PRO A 363 -12.82 -14.88 15.87
CA PRO A 363 -12.71 -15.97 14.90
C PRO A 363 -13.99 -16.11 14.07
N GLY A 364 -13.84 -16.31 12.76
CA GLY A 364 -14.97 -16.33 11.83
C GLY A 364 -14.51 -16.10 10.39
N GLY A 365 -15.07 -15.10 9.72
CA GLY A 365 -14.93 -14.92 8.28
C GLY A 365 -13.50 -14.78 7.73
N ILE A 366 -12.55 -14.19 8.46
CA ILE A 366 -11.15 -14.15 7.99
C ILE A 366 -10.49 -15.55 8.05
N GLU A 367 -10.85 -16.38 9.03
CA GLU A 367 -10.34 -17.76 9.11
C GLU A 367 -10.89 -18.61 7.95
N PHE A 368 -12.15 -18.39 7.58
CA PHE A 368 -12.74 -18.95 6.36
C PHE A 368 -11.92 -18.58 5.11
N LEU A 369 -11.59 -17.30 4.93
CA LEU A 369 -10.83 -16.85 3.75
C LEU A 369 -9.45 -17.52 3.66
N GLN A 370 -8.79 -17.73 4.81
CA GLN A 370 -7.52 -18.45 4.81
C GLN A 370 -7.70 -19.93 4.46
N ALA A 371 -8.73 -20.59 5.00
CA ALA A 371 -9.05 -21.96 4.66
C ALA A 371 -9.37 -22.12 3.17
N ALA A 372 -10.11 -21.16 2.59
CA ALA A 372 -10.42 -21.12 1.17
C ALA A 372 -9.14 -21.00 0.32
N LEU A 373 -8.22 -20.11 0.68
CA LEU A 373 -6.94 -19.97 -0.03
C LEU A 373 -6.11 -21.25 0.02
N VAL A 374 -5.99 -21.88 1.19
CA VAL A 374 -5.24 -23.14 1.34
C VAL A 374 -5.89 -24.26 0.55
N TYR A 375 -7.22 -24.37 0.60
CA TYR A 375 -7.95 -25.41 -0.11
C TYR A 375 -7.87 -25.22 -1.64
N GLU A 376 -8.05 -24.00 -2.16
CA GLU A 376 -7.88 -23.71 -3.60
C GLU A 376 -6.43 -23.97 -4.05
N ALA A 377 -5.43 -23.55 -3.25
CA ALA A 377 -4.03 -23.85 -3.55
C ALA A 377 -3.75 -25.35 -3.59
N PHE A 378 -4.37 -26.13 -2.69
CA PHE A 378 -4.31 -27.59 -2.71
C PHE A 378 -4.95 -28.16 -3.99
N LEU A 379 -6.14 -27.71 -4.39
CA LEU A 379 -6.79 -28.19 -5.60
C LEU A 379 -5.95 -27.94 -6.86
N GLU A 380 -5.27 -26.79 -6.92
CA GLU A 380 -4.39 -26.39 -8.01
C GLU A 380 -3.05 -27.14 -8.07
N THR A 381 -2.47 -27.47 -6.90
CA THR A 381 -1.11 -28.02 -6.81
C THR A 381 -1.08 -29.52 -6.52
N ARG A 382 -2.13 -30.06 -5.92
CA ARG A 382 -2.21 -31.41 -5.34
C ARG A 382 -1.10 -31.66 -4.31
N ASP A 383 -0.63 -30.61 -3.63
CA ASP A 383 0.37 -30.73 -2.57
C ASP A 383 -0.32 -30.88 -1.20
N ASP A 384 -0.46 -32.14 -0.77
CA ASP A 384 -1.03 -32.52 0.52
C ASP A 384 -0.30 -31.90 1.72
N ASN A 385 0.98 -31.54 1.59
CA ASN A 385 1.77 -31.08 2.73
C ASN A 385 1.20 -29.77 3.29
N TYR A 386 0.79 -28.84 2.42
CA TYR A 386 0.22 -27.57 2.84
C TYR A 386 -1.10 -27.76 3.58
N LEU A 387 -1.93 -28.65 3.06
CA LEU A 387 -3.21 -28.99 3.66
C LEU A 387 -3.00 -29.58 5.05
N ARG A 388 -2.11 -30.58 5.18
CA ARG A 388 -1.81 -31.25 6.45
C ARG A 388 -1.15 -30.32 7.46
N GLN A 389 -0.31 -29.38 7.03
CA GLN A 389 0.30 -28.39 7.92
C GLN A 389 -0.72 -27.38 8.46
N SER A 390 -1.71 -27.00 7.66
CA SER A 390 -2.71 -25.98 8.04
C SER A 390 -3.89 -26.58 8.82
N LEU A 391 -4.21 -27.86 8.58
CA LEU A 391 -5.39 -28.53 9.12
C LEU A 391 -5.53 -28.46 10.65
N PRO A 392 -4.51 -28.73 11.49
CA PRO A 392 -4.66 -28.60 12.94
C PRO A 392 -5.11 -27.22 13.36
N SER A 393 -4.64 -26.18 12.66
CA SER A 393 -5.03 -24.80 12.91
C SER A 393 -6.48 -24.55 12.48
N PHE A 394 -6.92 -25.10 11.35
CA PHE A 394 -8.32 -25.00 10.91
C PHE A 394 -9.28 -25.69 11.88
N ILE A 395 -8.95 -26.90 12.38
CA ILE A 395 -9.75 -27.59 13.39
C ILE A 395 -9.88 -26.75 14.65
N ALA A 396 -8.76 -26.25 15.21
CA ALA A 396 -8.80 -25.42 16.41
C ALA A 396 -9.70 -24.17 16.24
N ARG A 397 -9.72 -23.57 15.04
CA ARG A 397 -10.56 -22.39 14.74
C ARG A 397 -12.02 -22.74 14.50
N PHE A 398 -12.28 -23.89 13.89
CA PHE A 398 -13.62 -24.44 13.80
C PHE A 398 -14.23 -24.59 15.19
N GLU A 399 -13.48 -25.19 16.12
CA GLU A 399 -13.89 -25.35 17.52
C GLU A 399 -14.11 -24.00 18.21
N ALA A 400 -13.20 -23.04 18.01
CA ALA A 400 -13.35 -21.69 18.56
C ALA A 400 -14.54 -20.91 17.98
N SER A 401 -14.93 -21.19 16.73
CA SER A 401 -16.06 -20.55 16.06
C SER A 401 -17.38 -21.23 16.44
N GLU A 402 -17.37 -22.55 16.64
CA GLU A 402 -18.50 -23.32 17.17
C GLU A 402 -18.92 -22.83 18.56
N GLN A 403 -17.96 -22.50 19.43
CA GLN A 403 -18.22 -21.88 20.74
C GLN A 403 -18.88 -20.49 20.66
N GLN A 404 -18.94 -19.90 19.46
CA GLN A 404 -19.59 -18.62 19.20
C GLN A 404 -20.99 -18.76 18.61
N LEU A 405 -21.50 -19.97 18.42
CA LEU A 405 -22.84 -20.19 17.91
C LEU A 405 -23.90 -19.75 18.93
N LEU A 406 -24.95 -19.12 18.41
CA LEU A 406 -26.22 -18.94 19.08
C LEU A 406 -26.99 -20.27 19.11
N SER A 407 -28.03 -20.37 19.94
CA SER A 407 -28.90 -21.56 20.03
C SER A 407 -29.49 -22.01 18.69
N GLU A 408 -29.64 -21.07 17.76
CA GLU A 408 -30.18 -21.24 16.43
C GLU A 408 -29.12 -21.68 15.39
N GLY A 409 -27.86 -21.88 15.80
CA GLY A 409 -26.77 -22.27 14.92
C GLY A 409 -26.16 -21.12 14.11
N LEU A 410 -26.47 -19.87 14.46
CA LEU A 410 -25.89 -18.67 13.83
C LEU A 410 -24.64 -18.23 14.58
N VAL A 411 -23.58 -17.83 13.86
CA VAL A 411 -22.38 -17.28 14.50
C VAL A 411 -22.66 -15.88 15.05
N LYS A 412 -22.40 -15.68 16.35
CA LYS A 412 -22.42 -14.35 16.98
C LYS A 412 -21.15 -13.57 16.62
N GLY A 413 -21.30 -12.29 16.34
CA GLY A 413 -20.19 -11.40 16.10
C GLY A 413 -20.64 -10.13 15.38
N GLU A 414 -19.87 -9.07 15.60
CA GLU A 414 -19.98 -7.81 14.87
C GLU A 414 -19.59 -7.93 13.39
N GLY A 415 -18.87 -8.99 13.06
CA GLY A 415 -18.31 -9.27 11.74
C GLY A 415 -16.97 -8.59 11.49
N PHE A 416 -16.24 -9.09 10.49
CA PHE A 416 -14.99 -8.48 10.05
C PHE A 416 -15.18 -7.35 9.01
N TYR A 417 -16.37 -7.23 8.41
CA TYR A 417 -16.72 -6.20 7.42
C TYR A 417 -18.20 -5.77 7.52
N PRO A 418 -18.55 -4.48 7.30
CA PRO A 418 -17.66 -3.35 6.97
C PRO A 418 -16.98 -2.72 8.18
N ASP A 419 -15.93 -1.92 7.92
CA ASP A 419 -15.03 -1.30 8.91
C ASP A 419 -15.73 -0.40 9.96
N LEU A 420 -16.94 0.11 9.67
CA LEU A 420 -17.70 1.05 10.51
C LEU A 420 -18.83 0.35 11.28
N LEU A 421 -18.50 -0.65 12.09
CA LEU A 421 -19.48 -1.49 12.81
C LEU A 421 -20.52 -0.70 13.60
N SER A 422 -20.10 0.39 14.24
CA SER A 422 -20.97 1.29 15.02
C SER A 422 -22.01 1.99 14.14
N ALA A 423 -21.66 2.36 12.91
CA ALA A 423 -22.59 2.97 11.96
C ALA A 423 -23.71 2.00 11.53
N PHE A 424 -23.45 0.70 11.62
CA PHE A 424 -24.42 -0.36 11.36
C PHE A 424 -25.13 -0.86 12.63
N GLY A 425 -24.85 -0.27 13.80
CA GLY A 425 -25.41 -0.72 15.08
C GLY A 425 -25.01 -2.15 15.47
N ARG A 426 -23.88 -2.64 14.96
CA ARG A 426 -23.40 -3.99 15.22
C ARG A 426 -22.62 -4.06 16.53
N SER A 427 -22.73 -5.18 17.21
CA SER A 427 -22.03 -5.50 18.47
C SER A 427 -21.54 -6.94 18.45
N GLU A 428 -20.78 -7.35 19.47
CA GLU A 428 -20.33 -8.72 19.67
C GLU A 428 -21.49 -9.75 19.79
N LYS A 429 -22.72 -9.26 19.99
CA LYS A 429 -23.95 -10.07 20.06
C LYS A 429 -24.74 -10.12 18.76
N SER A 430 -24.33 -9.38 17.74
CA SER A 430 -25.00 -9.37 16.44
C SER A 430 -24.87 -10.73 15.74
N ALA A 431 -25.81 -11.03 14.84
CA ALA A 431 -25.68 -12.12 13.88
C ALA A 431 -25.62 -11.49 12.49
N VAL A 432 -24.44 -11.53 11.86
CA VAL A 432 -24.18 -10.85 10.58
C VAL A 432 -24.25 -11.89 9.46
N CYS A 433 -25.07 -11.66 8.43
CA CYS A 433 -25.27 -12.61 7.34
C CYS A 433 -23.95 -13.06 6.67
N MET A 434 -23.00 -12.14 6.52
CA MET A 434 -21.68 -12.46 5.95
C MET A 434 -20.91 -13.46 6.83
N GLU A 435 -20.90 -13.29 8.15
CA GLU A 435 -20.24 -14.23 9.08
C GLU A 435 -20.92 -15.60 9.08
N VAL A 436 -22.25 -15.62 9.05
CA VAL A 436 -23.02 -16.87 8.94
C VAL A 436 -22.71 -17.59 7.63
N GLY A 437 -22.64 -16.86 6.52
CA GLY A 437 -22.26 -17.41 5.22
C GLY A 437 -20.80 -17.92 5.20
N SER A 438 -19.86 -17.18 5.78
CA SER A 438 -18.47 -17.60 5.90
C SER A 438 -18.32 -18.83 6.80
N TRP A 439 -19.09 -18.92 7.89
CA TRP A 439 -19.12 -20.11 8.75
C TRP A 439 -19.59 -21.34 7.99
N TYR A 440 -20.73 -21.24 7.29
CA TYR A 440 -21.21 -22.32 6.44
C TYR A 440 -20.17 -22.74 5.39
N ALA A 441 -19.55 -21.77 4.71
CA ALA A 441 -18.53 -22.08 3.71
C ALA A 441 -17.27 -22.72 4.33
N PHE A 442 -16.91 -22.34 5.55
CA PHE A 442 -15.80 -22.94 6.29
C PHE A 442 -16.09 -24.40 6.65
N CYS A 443 -17.30 -24.71 7.15
CA CYS A 443 -17.77 -26.08 7.35
C CYS A 443 -17.63 -26.92 6.07
N ARG A 444 -18.15 -26.41 4.93
CA ARG A 444 -18.07 -27.11 3.64
C ARG A 444 -16.64 -27.35 3.16
N ILE A 445 -15.73 -26.41 3.44
CA ILE A 445 -14.30 -26.58 3.13
C ILE A 445 -13.72 -27.69 4.01
N LEU A 446 -13.98 -27.69 5.31
CA LEU A 446 -13.48 -28.72 6.24
C LEU A 446 -14.01 -30.10 5.90
N GLU A 447 -15.29 -30.24 5.59
CA GLU A 447 -15.89 -31.49 5.12
C GLU A 447 -15.17 -32.01 3.86
N ASN A 448 -14.92 -31.13 2.89
CA ASN A 448 -14.21 -31.52 1.67
C ASN A 448 -12.75 -31.91 1.96
N ILE A 449 -12.07 -31.17 2.84
CA ILE A 449 -10.71 -31.50 3.27
C ILE A 449 -10.69 -32.86 3.96
N ALA A 450 -11.64 -33.12 4.87
CA ALA A 450 -11.77 -34.37 5.60
C ALA A 450 -11.93 -35.57 4.64
N ARG A 451 -12.77 -35.43 3.60
CA ARG A 451 -12.88 -36.44 2.52
C ARG A 451 -11.59 -36.69 1.78
N GLN A 452 -10.75 -35.67 1.56
CA GLN A 452 -9.47 -35.85 0.85
C GLN A 452 -8.43 -36.59 1.70
N ILE A 453 -8.59 -36.60 3.03
CA ILE A 453 -7.64 -37.23 3.95
C ILE A 453 -8.21 -38.44 4.70
N ASP A 454 -9.41 -38.89 4.31
CA ASP A 454 -10.16 -40.00 4.91
C ASP A 454 -10.40 -39.82 6.43
N ASP A 455 -10.81 -38.62 6.87
CA ASP A 455 -11.19 -38.31 8.26
C ASP A 455 -12.72 -38.24 8.45
N ASP A 456 -13.35 -39.41 8.58
CA ASP A 456 -14.82 -39.54 8.72
C ASP A 456 -15.39 -38.71 9.89
N LYS A 457 -14.62 -38.54 10.99
CA LYS A 457 -15.09 -37.82 12.17
C LYS A 457 -15.16 -36.33 11.92
N LEU A 458 -14.15 -35.78 11.25
CA LEU A 458 -14.17 -34.37 10.86
C LEU A 458 -15.22 -34.13 9.79
N GLU A 459 -15.42 -35.07 8.85
CA GLU A 459 -16.46 -34.98 7.83
C GLU A 459 -17.86 -34.94 8.43
N GLU A 460 -18.18 -35.83 9.39
CA GLU A 460 -19.51 -35.87 10.02
C GLU A 460 -19.79 -34.62 10.88
N ARG A 461 -18.76 -34.07 11.51
CA ARG A 461 -18.89 -32.91 12.39
C ARG A 461 -19.04 -31.59 11.62
N ALA A 462 -18.36 -31.46 10.48
CA ALA A 462 -18.36 -30.25 9.65
C ALA A 462 -19.66 -30.13 8.85
#